data_AF-A0A318U1M6-F1
#
_entry.id   AF-A0A318U1M6-F1
#
_cell.length_a   1.000
_cell.length_b   1.000
_cell.length_c   1.000
_cell.angle_alpha   90.00
_cell.angle_beta   90.00
_cell.angle_gamma   90.00
#
_symmetry.space_group_name_H-M   'P 1'
#
loop_
_entity.id
_entity.type
_entity.pdbx_description
1 polymer ?
#
loop_
_entity_poly.entity_id
_entity_poly.type
_entity_poly.pdbx_seq_one_letter_code
_entity_poly.pdbx_strand_id
1 'polypeptide(L)'
;MPTLCFWPLTDVTSAGPDPFGSVPGAEEAAVGRAHFALRPGAAMRFIDLPDDGGAEADAPAIEPDVSYLIRPLASEDVADTAVVHLIDTPATGRGLASSERLKPGRAYRITGLEAEGMLTPFASQSICFAAGTLIATRRGPKPVEELTPEDPLQTSDNGYRPVQWVGRWRVGGLGAAAPVRFAPGVLGNDRALFVSGQHRVLIRPTTGPLAGEEVLVAAKALVGLPGIARAPCERVEWVHVMMPTHEVIFAESARAESMLAGHKTMMVMEPTQAKALRQSLSHDPFTGLPARPIVPTPKVEKLILQHRRGHTPLESAGLMRR
;
A
#
# COMPACT_ATOMS: atom_id res chain seq x y z
N MET A 1 18.73 4.32 -0.31
CA MET A 1 18.56 5.00 -1.61
C MET A 1 17.23 4.57 -2.18
N PRO A 2 16.20 5.43 -2.25
CA PRO A 2 14.98 5.13 -2.97
C PRO A 2 15.28 5.26 -4.47
N THR A 3 15.29 4.12 -5.17
CA THR A 3 15.43 4.10 -6.62
C THR A 3 14.05 4.32 -7.24
N LEU A 4 13.84 5.46 -7.90
CA LEU A 4 12.59 5.76 -8.60
C LEU A 4 12.66 5.32 -10.06
N CYS A 5 11.51 4.99 -10.64
CA CYS A 5 11.39 4.85 -12.08
C CYS A 5 11.35 6.25 -12.70
N PHE A 6 12.16 6.50 -13.73
CA PHE A 6 12.27 7.79 -14.39
C PHE A 6 12.01 7.68 -15.89
N TRP A 7 11.31 8.68 -16.42
CA TRP A 7 11.08 8.90 -17.85
C TRP A 7 11.36 10.36 -18.20
N PRO A 8 12.29 10.66 -19.12
CA PRO A 8 12.52 12.03 -19.56
C PRO A 8 11.26 12.61 -20.20
N LEU A 9 11.02 13.93 -20.10
CA LEU A 9 9.85 14.53 -20.74
C LEU A 9 9.82 14.33 -22.27
N THR A 10 10.97 14.07 -22.89
CA THR A 10 11.07 13.67 -24.31
C THR A 10 10.38 12.34 -24.63
N ASP A 11 10.05 11.53 -23.61
CA ASP A 11 9.31 10.27 -23.74
C ASP A 11 7.82 10.44 -23.40
N VAL A 12 7.41 11.64 -22.99
CA VAL A 12 6.04 11.95 -22.56
C VAL A 12 5.31 12.75 -23.64
N THR A 13 4.05 12.42 -23.90
CA THR A 13 3.13 13.25 -24.67
C THR A 13 1.96 13.67 -23.79
N SER A 14 1.58 14.94 -23.83
CA SER A 14 0.40 15.48 -23.13
C SER A 14 -0.69 15.91 -24.12
N ALA A 15 -1.93 15.92 -23.66
CA ALA A 15 -3.09 16.43 -24.37
C ALA A 15 -4.00 17.19 -23.39
N GLY A 16 -4.46 18.36 -23.80
CA GLY A 16 -5.11 19.35 -22.93
C GLY A 16 -4.13 20.47 -22.54
N PRO A 17 -4.41 21.22 -21.45
CA PRO A 17 -3.45 22.15 -20.85
C PRO A 17 -2.16 21.40 -20.51
N ASP A 18 -0.99 21.93 -20.88
CA ASP A 18 0.28 21.22 -20.70
C ASP A 18 0.72 21.26 -19.22
N PRO A 19 0.63 20.14 -18.47
CA PRO A 19 1.02 20.09 -17.06
C PRO A 19 2.52 20.18 -16.84
N PHE A 20 3.33 19.95 -17.89
CA PHE A 20 4.78 19.90 -17.78
C PHE A 20 5.43 21.17 -18.33
N GLY A 21 4.62 22.18 -18.65
CA GLY A 21 5.11 23.46 -19.14
C GLY A 21 5.85 24.26 -18.08
N SER A 22 6.33 25.43 -18.48
CA SER A 22 6.95 26.43 -17.60
C SER A 22 6.01 27.62 -17.32
N VAL A 23 4.75 27.51 -17.75
CA VAL A 23 3.75 28.56 -17.58
C VAL A 23 3.23 28.51 -16.14
N PRO A 24 3.28 29.61 -15.37
CA PRO A 24 2.75 29.64 -14.02
C PRO A 24 1.26 29.25 -13.96
N GLY A 25 0.89 28.36 -13.05
CA GLY A 25 -0.49 27.88 -12.87
C GLY A 25 -0.96 26.87 -13.93
N ALA A 26 -0.03 26.35 -14.74
CA ALA A 26 -0.33 25.27 -15.68
C ALA A 26 -0.71 23.97 -14.96
N GLU A 27 -0.13 23.76 -13.78
CA GLU A 27 -0.33 22.66 -12.87
C GLU A 27 -1.79 22.58 -12.37
N GLU A 28 -2.38 23.67 -11.85
CA GLU A 28 -3.81 23.67 -11.50
C GLU A 28 -4.67 23.58 -12.76
N ALA A 29 -4.25 24.23 -13.85
CA ALA A 29 -5.02 24.24 -15.07
C ALA A 29 -5.16 22.84 -15.69
N ALA A 30 -4.18 21.96 -15.46
CA ALA A 30 -4.17 20.60 -15.95
C ALA A 30 -5.08 19.64 -15.17
N VAL A 31 -5.39 19.93 -13.89
CA VAL A 31 -6.21 19.05 -13.05
C VAL A 31 -7.58 18.80 -13.67
N GLY A 32 -7.91 17.53 -13.89
CA GLY A 32 -9.18 17.09 -14.48
C GLY A 32 -9.33 17.36 -15.98
N ARG A 33 -8.38 18.07 -16.61
CA ARG A 33 -8.47 18.52 -18.01
C ARG A 33 -7.34 17.98 -18.89
N ALA A 34 -6.19 17.67 -18.30
CA ALA A 34 -5.04 17.13 -18.99
C ALA A 34 -4.91 15.61 -18.81
N HIS A 35 -4.34 14.98 -19.83
CA HIS A 35 -3.82 13.64 -19.74
C HIS A 35 -2.48 13.53 -20.44
N PHE A 36 -1.68 12.54 -20.07
CA PHE A 36 -0.42 12.25 -20.71
C PHE A 36 -0.25 10.75 -20.96
N ALA A 37 0.65 10.41 -21.88
CA ALA A 37 1.05 9.04 -22.14
C ALA A 37 2.57 8.96 -22.31
N LEU A 38 3.11 7.79 -22.02
CA LEU A 38 4.48 7.46 -22.41
C LEU A 38 4.48 6.99 -23.87
N ARG A 39 5.40 7.54 -24.68
CA ARG A 39 5.60 7.14 -26.08
C ARG A 39 5.83 5.62 -26.16
N PRO A 40 5.32 4.95 -27.22
CA PRO A 40 5.68 3.56 -27.48
C PRO A 40 7.21 3.40 -27.55
N GLY A 41 7.76 2.48 -26.76
CA GLY A 41 9.21 2.26 -26.67
C GLY A 41 9.95 3.12 -25.64
N ALA A 42 9.26 3.97 -24.88
CA ALA A 42 9.85 4.70 -23.75
C ALA A 42 10.53 3.72 -22.77
N ALA A 43 11.84 3.88 -22.60
CA ALA A 43 12.63 3.01 -21.74
C ALA A 43 12.60 3.55 -20.31
N MET A 44 12.12 2.71 -19.39
CA MET A 44 12.15 3.05 -17.97
C MET A 44 13.59 3.06 -17.48
N ARG A 45 14.01 4.17 -16.88
CA ARG A 45 15.29 4.31 -16.21
C ARG A 45 15.10 4.22 -14.69
N PHE A 46 16.18 3.93 -14.00
CA PHE A 46 16.24 3.98 -12.55
C PHE A 46 17.10 5.17 -12.16
N ILE A 47 16.62 5.98 -11.22
CA ILE A 47 17.37 7.08 -10.64
C ILE A 47 17.43 6.89 -9.13
N ASP A 48 18.59 7.14 -8.55
CA ASP A 48 18.76 7.20 -7.12
C ASP A 48 18.65 8.67 -6.70
N LEU A 49 17.74 8.96 -5.78
CA LEU A 49 17.67 10.30 -5.18
C LEU A 49 18.80 10.43 -4.13
N PRO A 50 19.58 11.53 -4.14
CA PRO A 50 20.56 11.83 -3.09
C PRO A 50 19.88 11.83 -1.72
N ASP A 51 20.61 11.35 -0.71
CA ASP A 51 20.11 11.29 0.67
C ASP A 51 20.07 12.69 1.27
N ASP A 52 18.94 13.12 1.83
CA ASP A 52 18.80 14.39 2.55
C ASP A 52 19.59 14.40 3.89
N GLY A 53 20.52 13.46 4.11
CA GLY A 53 21.01 13.13 5.44
C GLY A 53 22.34 12.39 5.54
N GLY A 54 23.29 12.61 4.63
CA GLY A 54 24.61 12.00 4.72
C GLY A 54 25.75 12.82 4.09
N ALA A 55 26.39 13.67 4.90
CA ALA A 55 27.80 14.08 4.86
C ALA A 55 28.65 13.97 3.55
N GLU A 56 28.10 14.33 2.39
CA GLU A 56 28.87 14.95 1.30
C GLU A 56 28.32 16.37 1.16
N ALA A 57 29.11 17.35 1.56
CA ALA A 57 28.69 18.72 1.84
C ALA A 57 28.28 19.57 0.61
N ASP A 58 27.97 18.97 -0.55
CA ASP A 58 27.71 19.74 -1.79
C ASP A 58 26.73 19.08 -2.79
N ALA A 59 26.08 17.95 -2.47
CA ALA A 59 25.08 17.35 -3.37
C ALA A 59 23.68 17.93 -3.08
N PRO A 60 23.03 18.64 -4.03
CA PRO A 60 21.72 19.26 -3.78
C PRO A 60 20.64 18.19 -3.61
N ALA A 61 19.78 18.36 -2.59
CA ALA A 61 18.54 17.59 -2.45
C ALA A 61 17.66 17.80 -3.69
N ILE A 62 17.10 16.72 -4.23
CA ILE A 62 16.20 16.81 -5.40
C ILE A 62 14.80 17.10 -4.87
N GLU A 63 14.43 18.37 -4.85
CA GLU A 63 13.05 18.78 -4.62
C GLU A 63 12.26 18.68 -5.94
N PRO A 64 11.09 18.01 -5.94
CA PRO A 64 10.26 17.95 -7.13
C PRO A 64 9.60 19.31 -7.40
N ASP A 65 9.62 19.75 -8.66
CA ASP A 65 8.96 20.98 -9.12
C ASP A 65 7.46 20.96 -8.80
N VAL A 66 6.82 19.80 -9.02
CA VAL A 66 5.40 19.56 -8.79
C VAL A 66 5.14 18.07 -8.70
N SER A 67 4.14 17.68 -7.90
CA SER A 67 3.72 16.29 -7.78
C SER A 67 2.26 16.15 -8.17
N TYR A 68 1.96 15.19 -9.04
CA TYR A 68 0.63 14.99 -9.61
C TYR A 68 0.02 13.67 -9.14
N LEU A 69 -1.27 13.71 -8.79
CA LEU A 69 -2.09 12.52 -8.71
C LEU A 69 -2.53 12.15 -10.13
N ILE A 70 -2.28 10.90 -10.51
CA ILE A 70 -2.57 10.42 -11.86
C ILE A 70 -3.38 9.14 -11.82
N ARG A 71 -4.23 8.91 -12.81
CA ARG A 71 -5.00 7.66 -12.94
C ARG A 71 -5.04 7.21 -14.38
N PRO A 72 -4.92 5.91 -14.69
CA PRO A 72 -5.14 5.42 -16.05
C PRO A 72 -6.49 5.88 -16.61
N LEU A 73 -6.53 6.37 -17.86
CA LEU A 73 -7.81 6.81 -18.46
C LEU A 73 -8.85 5.68 -18.56
N ALA A 74 -8.39 4.44 -18.67
CA ALA A 74 -9.25 3.27 -18.72
C ALA A 74 -9.81 2.84 -17.34
N SER A 75 -9.45 3.53 -16.25
CA SER A 75 -9.88 3.21 -14.90
C SER A 75 -10.60 4.39 -14.24
N GLU A 76 -11.80 4.14 -13.75
CA GLU A 76 -12.55 5.08 -12.91
C GLU A 76 -12.33 4.81 -11.41
N ASP A 77 -11.65 3.72 -11.05
CA ASP A 77 -11.39 3.37 -9.65
C ASP A 77 -10.34 4.32 -9.03
N VAL A 78 -10.73 4.96 -7.93
CA VAL A 78 -9.84 5.83 -7.16
C VAL A 78 -8.61 5.09 -6.63
N ALA A 79 -8.70 3.78 -6.44
CA ALA A 79 -7.58 2.94 -6.00
C ALA A 79 -6.47 2.76 -7.04
N ASP A 80 -6.70 3.07 -8.32
CA ASP A 80 -5.68 3.04 -9.39
C ASP A 80 -4.93 4.39 -9.53
N THR A 81 -5.08 5.26 -8.53
CA THR A 81 -4.37 6.55 -8.50
C THR A 81 -2.92 6.34 -8.06
N ALA A 82 -1.97 6.79 -8.87
CA ALA A 82 -0.55 6.81 -8.59
C ALA A 82 -0.03 8.25 -8.46
N VAL A 83 1.19 8.42 -7.97
CA VAL A 83 1.87 9.72 -7.92
C VAL A 83 3.04 9.75 -8.89
N VAL A 84 3.12 10.86 -9.62
CA VAL A 84 4.30 11.18 -10.42
C VAL A 84 4.84 12.53 -9.98
N HIS A 85 6.15 12.57 -9.80
CA HIS A 85 6.90 13.76 -9.45
C HIS A 85 7.53 14.29 -10.73
N LEU A 86 7.33 15.57 -11.02
CA LEU A 86 8.11 16.27 -12.01
C LEU A 86 9.41 16.70 -11.32
N ILE A 87 10.53 16.20 -11.81
CA ILE A 87 11.85 16.54 -11.26
C ILE A 87 12.71 17.15 -12.37
N ASP A 88 13.59 18.05 -12.00
CA ASP A 88 14.68 18.52 -12.85
C ASP A 88 16.01 18.34 -12.12
N THR A 89 16.90 17.54 -12.70
CA THR A 89 18.19 17.23 -12.09
C THR A 89 19.30 17.44 -13.11
N PRO A 90 20.50 17.88 -12.68
CA PRO A 90 21.64 17.99 -13.59
C PRO A 90 22.01 16.65 -14.25
N ALA A 91 21.76 15.52 -13.58
CA ALA A 91 22.13 14.19 -14.04
C ALA A 91 21.17 13.61 -15.09
N THR A 92 19.87 13.89 -14.97
CA THR A 92 18.83 13.27 -15.81
C THR A 92 18.07 14.26 -16.69
N GLY A 93 18.22 15.56 -16.44
CA GLY A 93 17.33 16.60 -16.94
C GLY A 93 15.90 16.44 -16.43
N ARG A 94 15.01 17.26 -16.99
CA ARG A 94 13.60 17.30 -16.60
C ARG A 94 12.82 16.07 -17.04
N GLY A 95 12.09 15.45 -16.12
CA GLY A 95 11.35 14.22 -16.37
C GLY A 95 10.36 13.84 -15.28
N LEU A 96 9.59 12.79 -15.55
CA LEU A 96 8.66 12.20 -14.60
C LEU A 96 9.36 11.09 -13.81
N ALA A 97 9.32 11.20 -12.50
CA ALA A 97 9.74 10.16 -11.57
C ALA A 97 8.53 9.57 -10.85
N SER A 98 8.52 8.26 -10.65
CA SER A 98 7.46 7.58 -9.90
C SER A 98 7.97 6.33 -9.20
N SER A 99 7.36 6.02 -8.06
CA SER A 99 7.51 4.73 -7.39
C SER A 99 6.74 3.61 -8.11
N GLU A 100 5.80 3.98 -8.98
CA GLU A 100 5.03 3.04 -9.79
C GLU A 100 5.55 2.97 -11.23
N ARG A 101 5.44 1.78 -11.83
CA ARG A 101 5.80 1.60 -13.24
C ARG A 101 4.69 2.12 -14.13
N LEU A 102 4.94 3.25 -14.77
CA LEU A 102 4.13 3.70 -15.90
C LEU A 102 4.37 2.80 -17.10
N LYS A 103 3.27 2.35 -17.73
CA LYS A 103 3.30 1.52 -18.93
C LYS A 103 3.40 2.37 -20.20
N PRO A 104 4.38 2.13 -21.09
CA PRO A 104 4.42 2.70 -22.43
C PRO A 104 3.11 2.45 -23.21
N GLY A 105 2.64 3.44 -23.95
CA GLY A 105 1.40 3.38 -24.71
C GLY A 105 0.12 3.46 -23.88
N ARG A 106 0.20 3.57 -22.54
CA ARG A 106 -0.95 3.80 -21.67
C ARG A 106 -1.06 5.29 -21.35
N ALA A 107 -2.28 5.81 -21.44
CA ALA A 107 -2.58 7.19 -21.07
C ALA A 107 -3.09 7.30 -19.62
N TYR A 108 -2.72 8.39 -18.95
CA TYR A 108 -3.05 8.73 -17.58
C TYR A 108 -3.64 10.14 -17.51
N ARG A 109 -4.76 10.30 -16.81
CA ARG A 109 -5.38 11.57 -16.47
C ARG A 109 -4.70 12.16 -15.25
N ILE A 110 -4.53 13.48 -15.22
CA ILE A 110 -4.15 14.21 -14.01
C ILE A 110 -5.43 14.49 -13.22
N THR A 111 -5.53 13.91 -12.03
CA THR A 111 -6.73 13.97 -11.18
C THR A 111 -6.59 14.99 -10.04
N GLY A 112 -5.38 15.45 -9.76
CA GLY A 112 -5.11 16.44 -8.73
C GLY A 112 -3.64 16.80 -8.65
N LEU A 113 -3.37 17.86 -7.89
CA LEU A 113 -2.03 18.17 -7.40
C LEU A 113 -1.86 17.51 -6.05
N GLU A 114 -0.69 16.95 -5.84
CA GLU A 114 -0.21 16.63 -4.51
C GLU A 114 0.23 17.96 -3.89
N ALA A 115 -0.55 18.48 -2.94
CA ALA A 115 -0.17 19.69 -2.23
C ALA A 115 1.18 19.44 -1.53
N GLU A 116 2.06 20.46 -1.49
CA GLU A 116 3.27 20.42 -0.68
C GLU A 116 2.92 19.89 0.73
N GLY A 117 3.46 18.73 1.07
CA GLY A 117 3.19 18.03 2.34
C GLY A 117 2.09 16.96 2.32
N MET A 118 1.49 16.62 1.18
CA MET A 118 0.45 15.58 1.09
C MET A 118 0.85 14.41 0.19
N LEU A 119 1.93 13.72 0.56
CA LEU A 119 2.27 12.37 0.08
C LEU A 119 0.99 11.52 -0.07
N THR A 120 0.75 10.88 -1.21
CA THR A 120 -0.23 9.77 -1.31
C THR A 120 -0.09 8.97 -0.03
N PRO A 121 -1.13 8.84 0.80
CA PRO A 121 -0.88 8.42 2.16
C PRO A 121 -0.26 7.04 2.10
N PHE A 122 0.99 6.86 2.55
CA PHE A 122 1.70 5.58 2.42
C PHE A 122 0.84 4.40 2.94
N ALA A 123 -0.11 4.68 3.84
CA ALA A 123 -1.17 3.79 4.34
C ALA A 123 -2.04 3.12 3.25
N SER A 124 -2.25 3.80 2.12
CA SER A 124 -3.00 3.25 0.97
C SER A 124 -2.23 2.17 0.22
N GLN A 125 -0.91 2.08 0.44
CA GLN A 125 0.00 1.15 -0.22
C GLN A 125 0.73 0.22 0.77
N SER A 126 0.69 0.53 2.07
CA SER A 126 1.41 -0.18 3.12
C SER A 126 0.52 -1.17 3.88
N ILE A 127 1.14 -2.17 4.53
CA ILE A 127 0.47 -3.24 5.31
C ILE A 127 0.55 -2.88 6.79
N CYS A 128 -0.52 -2.32 7.38
CA CYS A 128 -0.50 -1.81 8.76
C CYS A 128 -1.72 -2.25 9.56
N PHE A 129 -1.53 -2.42 10.87
CA PHE A 129 -2.61 -2.43 11.86
C PHE A 129 -2.78 -1.02 12.43
N ALA A 130 -4.01 -0.62 12.74
CA ALA A 130 -4.22 0.61 13.49
C ALA A 130 -3.84 0.40 14.97
N ALA A 131 -3.27 1.40 15.62
CA ALA A 131 -3.03 1.40 17.06
C ALA A 131 -4.34 1.08 17.84
N GLY A 132 -4.19 0.39 18.97
CA GLY A 132 -5.27 -0.19 19.76
C GLY A 132 -5.70 -1.59 19.32
N THR A 133 -5.20 -2.08 18.17
CA THR A 133 -5.40 -3.46 17.72
C THR A 133 -4.65 -4.41 18.65
N LEU A 134 -5.35 -5.37 19.25
CA LEU A 134 -4.74 -6.38 20.12
C LEU A 134 -4.17 -7.54 19.30
N ILE A 135 -2.90 -7.84 19.50
CA ILE A 135 -2.21 -8.97 18.88
C ILE A 135 -2.02 -10.08 19.91
N ALA A 136 -2.32 -11.32 19.54
CA ALA A 136 -2.14 -12.47 20.43
C ALA A 136 -0.64 -12.73 20.69
N THR A 137 -0.25 -12.69 21.96
CA THR A 137 1.11 -13.03 22.41
C THR A 137 1.07 -14.16 23.43
N ARG A 138 2.22 -14.76 23.73
CA ARG A 138 2.33 -15.82 24.74
C ARG A 138 1.84 -15.40 26.13
N ARG A 139 1.86 -14.10 26.44
CA ARG A 139 1.45 -13.55 27.75
C ARG A 139 0.05 -12.95 27.73
N GLY A 140 -0.71 -13.18 26.66
CA GLY A 140 -2.03 -12.60 26.43
C GLY A 140 -2.03 -11.57 25.29
N PRO A 141 -3.20 -11.06 24.90
CA PRO A 141 -3.31 -10.04 23.87
C PRO A 141 -2.62 -8.75 24.29
N LYS A 142 -1.82 -8.16 23.40
CA LYS A 142 -1.05 -6.93 23.63
C LYS A 142 -1.37 -5.90 22.54
N PRO A 143 -1.57 -4.61 22.87
CA PRO A 143 -1.75 -3.57 21.86
C PRO A 143 -0.58 -3.55 20.86
N VAL A 144 -0.88 -3.42 19.57
CA VAL A 144 0.12 -3.51 18.50
C VAL A 144 1.20 -2.43 18.63
N GLU A 145 0.83 -1.24 19.09
CA GLU A 145 1.70 -0.11 19.42
C GLU A 145 2.50 -0.29 20.72
N GLU A 146 2.37 -1.41 21.42
CA GLU A 146 3.24 -1.75 22.54
C GLU A 146 4.21 -2.87 22.19
N LEU A 147 4.05 -3.49 21.02
CA LEU A 147 4.94 -4.55 20.56
C LEU A 147 6.37 -4.03 20.41
N THR A 148 7.31 -4.86 20.83
CA THR A 148 8.75 -4.68 20.67
C THR A 148 9.34 -5.87 19.92
N PRO A 149 10.53 -5.73 19.30
CA PRO A 149 11.28 -6.89 18.85
C PRO A 149 11.41 -7.95 19.95
N GLU A 150 11.47 -9.22 19.54
CA GLU A 150 11.48 -10.41 20.40
C GLU A 150 10.16 -10.74 21.13
N ASP A 151 9.11 -9.91 21.02
CA ASP A 151 7.80 -10.28 21.56
C ASP A 151 7.29 -11.58 20.89
N PRO A 152 6.86 -12.60 21.65
CA PRO A 152 6.44 -13.89 21.10
C PRO A 152 4.98 -13.84 20.64
N LEU A 153 4.76 -13.59 19.35
CA LEU A 153 3.43 -13.57 18.75
C LEU A 153 2.96 -14.97 18.41
N GLN A 154 1.67 -15.23 18.61
CA GLN A 154 1.05 -16.46 18.13
C GLN A 154 0.94 -16.42 16.61
N THR A 155 1.47 -17.45 15.93
CA THR A 155 1.32 -17.65 14.48
C THR A 155 0.47 -18.89 14.20
N SER A 156 -0.09 -18.96 12.99
CA SER A 156 -0.99 -20.05 12.60
C SER A 156 -0.26 -21.40 12.43
N ASP A 157 0.98 -21.39 11.94
CA ASP A 157 1.70 -22.60 11.54
C ASP A 157 2.86 -22.97 12.47
N ASN A 158 3.50 -21.96 13.09
CA ASN A 158 4.82 -22.12 13.74
C ASN A 158 4.79 -21.86 15.25
N GLY A 159 3.61 -21.86 15.86
CA GLY A 159 3.44 -21.57 17.28
C GLY A 159 3.80 -20.13 17.61
N TYR A 160 4.51 -19.91 18.72
CA TYR A 160 4.93 -18.55 19.11
C TYR A 160 6.27 -18.19 18.47
N ARG A 161 6.32 -17.05 17.75
CA ARG A 161 7.52 -16.59 17.04
C ARG A 161 7.87 -15.14 17.43
N PRO A 162 9.17 -14.80 17.53
CA PRO A 162 9.62 -13.47 17.97
C PRO A 162 9.43 -12.43 16.89
N VAL A 163 8.85 -11.28 17.23
CA VAL A 163 8.80 -10.12 16.32
C VAL A 163 10.22 -9.72 15.93
N GLN A 164 10.47 -9.56 14.63
CA GLN A 164 11.77 -9.09 14.15
C GLN A 164 11.85 -7.57 14.17
N TRP A 165 10.77 -6.89 13.76
CA TRP A 165 10.74 -5.43 13.69
C TRP A 165 9.34 -4.88 13.84
N VAL A 166 9.25 -3.69 14.45
CA VAL A 166 8.01 -2.93 14.59
C VAL A 166 8.24 -1.52 14.08
N GLY A 167 7.41 -1.09 13.15
CA GLY A 167 7.42 0.26 12.60
C GLY A 167 6.16 1.02 12.94
N ARG A 168 6.25 2.33 13.16
CA ARG A 168 5.10 3.16 13.56
C ARG A 168 5.14 4.52 12.90
N TRP A 169 3.97 5.00 12.52
CA TRP A 169 3.83 6.32 11.91
C TRP A 169 2.39 6.81 11.97
N ARG A 170 2.18 8.12 11.81
CA ARG A 170 0.86 8.77 11.95
C ARG A 170 0.52 9.58 10.72
N VAL A 171 -0.73 9.52 10.30
CA VAL A 171 -1.21 10.08 9.03
C VAL A 171 -2.71 10.37 9.12
N GLY A 172 -3.23 11.27 8.30
CA GLY A 172 -4.66 11.50 8.16
C GLY A 172 -5.41 10.28 7.59
N GLY A 173 -6.53 9.90 8.21
CA GLY A 173 -7.28 8.68 7.87
C GLY A 173 -8.43 8.90 6.90
N LEU A 174 -8.20 9.60 5.79
CA LEU A 174 -9.25 9.92 4.80
C LEU A 174 -9.05 9.20 3.46
N GLY A 175 -10.12 9.05 2.69
CA GLY A 175 -10.07 8.48 1.34
C GLY A 175 -9.41 7.08 1.28
N ALA A 176 -8.37 6.93 0.45
CA ALA A 176 -7.64 5.68 0.31
C ALA A 176 -6.87 5.27 1.58
N ALA A 177 -6.51 6.24 2.43
CA ALA A 177 -5.82 6.06 3.70
C ALA A 177 -6.76 5.73 4.87
N ALA A 178 -8.07 5.89 4.66
CA ALA A 178 -9.06 5.55 5.68
C ALA A 178 -8.93 4.06 6.05
N PRO A 179 -8.84 3.73 7.35
CA PRO A 179 -8.84 2.35 7.81
C PRO A 179 -9.98 1.54 7.22
N VAL A 180 -9.71 0.29 6.87
CA VAL A 180 -10.76 -0.70 6.62
C VAL A 180 -11.13 -1.32 7.97
N ARG A 181 -12.38 -1.12 8.36
CA ARG A 181 -12.97 -1.68 9.57
C ARG A 181 -13.72 -2.97 9.24
N PHE A 182 -13.36 -4.03 9.95
CA PHE A 182 -14.13 -5.26 10.05
C PHE A 182 -14.91 -5.25 11.36
N ALA A 183 -16.25 -5.38 11.29
CA ALA A 183 -17.08 -5.50 12.49
C ALA A 183 -16.73 -6.78 13.28
N PRO A 184 -17.04 -6.83 14.59
CA PRO A 184 -16.90 -8.07 15.37
C PRO A 184 -17.57 -9.26 14.69
N GLY A 185 -16.91 -10.41 14.72
CA GLY A 185 -17.39 -11.69 14.18
C GLY A 185 -17.24 -11.86 12.66
N VAL A 186 -16.92 -10.81 11.91
CA VAL A 186 -16.81 -10.88 10.43
C VAL A 186 -15.71 -11.83 9.98
N LEU A 187 -14.55 -11.80 10.64
CA LEU A 187 -13.41 -12.68 10.37
C LEU A 187 -13.16 -13.66 11.53
N GLY A 188 -14.16 -13.85 12.41
CA GLY A 188 -13.96 -14.51 13.71
C GLY A 188 -13.22 -13.62 14.73
N ASN A 189 -13.10 -12.32 14.46
CA ASN A 189 -12.55 -11.35 15.39
C ASN A 189 -13.50 -11.04 16.55
N ASP A 190 -12.98 -10.88 17.77
CA ASP A 190 -13.77 -10.59 18.97
C ASP A 190 -14.18 -9.11 19.06
N ARG A 191 -13.30 -8.22 18.59
CA ARG A 191 -13.51 -6.76 18.54
C ARG A 191 -13.39 -6.26 17.12
N ALA A 192 -13.82 -5.02 16.86
CA ALA A 192 -13.66 -4.44 15.54
C ALA A 192 -12.17 -4.35 15.17
N LEU A 193 -11.79 -4.89 14.01
CA LEU A 193 -10.42 -4.87 13.51
C LEU A 193 -10.27 -3.73 12.51
N PHE A 194 -9.21 -2.93 12.67
CA PHE A 194 -8.90 -1.79 11.81
C PHE A 194 -7.51 -1.99 11.19
N VAL A 195 -7.48 -2.06 9.86
CA VAL A 195 -6.24 -2.29 9.09
C VAL A 195 -6.17 -1.35 7.90
N SER A 196 -4.97 -1.18 7.34
CA SER A 196 -4.79 -0.45 6.09
C SER A 196 -5.44 -1.20 4.91
N GLY A 197 -5.70 -0.49 3.81
CA GLY A 197 -6.41 -1.08 2.67
C GLY A 197 -5.68 -2.25 2.00
N GLN A 198 -4.35 -2.25 2.00
CA GLN A 198 -3.54 -3.32 1.41
C GLN A 198 -3.25 -4.47 2.38
N HIS A 199 -3.53 -4.29 3.67
CA HIS A 199 -3.32 -5.33 4.66
C HIS A 199 -4.15 -6.55 4.31
N ARG A 200 -3.52 -7.72 4.27
CA ARG A 200 -4.23 -8.94 3.89
C ARG A 200 -4.72 -9.71 5.11
N VAL A 201 -5.98 -10.10 5.04
CA VAL A 201 -6.60 -11.01 6.01
C VAL A 201 -6.67 -12.40 5.42
N LEU A 202 -6.57 -13.41 6.28
CA LEU A 202 -6.71 -14.79 5.86
C LEU A 202 -8.19 -15.11 5.67
N ILE A 203 -8.55 -15.64 4.51
CA ILE A 203 -9.89 -16.15 4.24
C ILE A 203 -9.80 -17.59 3.76
N ARG A 204 -10.87 -18.35 3.95
CA ARG A 204 -10.96 -19.74 3.51
C ARG A 204 -12.25 -19.93 2.71
N PRO A 205 -12.19 -19.78 1.37
CA PRO A 205 -13.37 -19.93 0.56
C PRO A 205 -14.06 -21.27 0.80
N THR A 206 -15.38 -21.27 0.87
CA THR A 206 -16.22 -22.47 0.97
C THR A 206 -16.77 -22.88 -0.40
N THR A 207 -16.60 -22.04 -1.42
CA THR A 207 -17.13 -22.27 -2.77
C THR A 207 -16.19 -21.71 -3.84
N GLY A 208 -16.43 -22.09 -5.10
CA GLY A 208 -15.62 -21.64 -6.23
C GLY A 208 -14.28 -22.38 -6.35
N PRO A 209 -13.40 -21.93 -7.25
CA PRO A 209 -12.17 -22.65 -7.59
C PRO A 209 -11.10 -22.66 -6.50
N LEU A 210 -11.28 -21.88 -5.41
CA LEU A 210 -10.37 -21.82 -4.25
C LEU A 210 -11.04 -22.39 -2.99
N ALA A 211 -12.13 -23.15 -3.15
CA ALA A 211 -12.87 -23.73 -2.03
C ALA A 211 -11.98 -24.66 -1.20
N GLY A 212 -12.01 -24.47 0.11
CA GLY A 212 -11.24 -25.22 1.08
C GLY A 212 -9.81 -24.72 1.28
N GLU A 213 -9.30 -23.83 0.43
CA GLU A 213 -7.94 -23.30 0.51
C GLU A 213 -7.84 -22.06 1.41
N GLU A 214 -6.74 -21.92 2.13
CA GLU A 214 -6.45 -20.71 2.88
C GLU A 214 -5.70 -19.71 1.99
N VAL A 215 -6.26 -18.51 1.84
CA VAL A 215 -5.71 -17.49 0.94
C VAL A 215 -5.69 -16.11 1.60
N LEU A 216 -4.74 -15.28 1.20
CA LEU A 216 -4.60 -13.90 1.69
C LEU A 216 -5.29 -12.94 0.73
N VAL A 217 -6.14 -12.07 1.29
CA VAL A 217 -6.90 -11.07 0.53
C VAL A 217 -6.77 -9.70 1.14
N ALA A 218 -6.45 -8.71 0.30
CA ALA A 218 -6.34 -7.32 0.72
C ALA A 218 -7.68 -6.80 1.25
N ALA A 219 -7.67 -6.13 2.39
CA ALA A 219 -8.86 -5.62 3.06
C ALA A 219 -9.71 -4.71 2.16
N LYS A 220 -9.08 -3.88 1.31
CA LYS A 220 -9.78 -3.00 0.37
C LYS A 220 -10.68 -3.75 -0.61
N ALA A 221 -10.32 -4.99 -0.98
CA ALA A 221 -11.08 -5.82 -1.90
C ALA A 221 -12.39 -6.34 -1.29
N LEU A 222 -12.52 -6.25 0.03
CA LEU A 222 -13.67 -6.73 0.80
C LEU A 222 -14.60 -5.58 1.21
N VAL A 223 -14.22 -4.33 0.96
CA VAL A 223 -15.04 -3.15 1.31
C VAL A 223 -16.37 -3.20 0.56
N GLY A 224 -17.45 -2.95 1.28
CA GLY A 224 -18.81 -3.03 0.74
C GLY A 224 -19.44 -4.42 0.85
N LEU A 225 -18.72 -5.40 1.41
CA LEU A 225 -19.35 -6.58 2.00
C LEU A 225 -19.97 -6.22 3.36
N PRO A 226 -21.03 -6.94 3.79
CA PRO A 226 -21.67 -6.68 5.08
C PRO A 226 -20.67 -6.73 6.25
N GLY A 227 -20.68 -5.70 7.09
CA GLY A 227 -19.77 -5.58 8.23
C GLY A 227 -18.36 -5.09 7.88
N ILE A 228 -18.06 -4.81 6.60
CA ILE A 228 -16.74 -4.35 6.14
C ILE A 228 -16.88 -3.00 5.42
N ALA A 229 -16.30 -1.96 6.00
CA ALA A 229 -16.38 -0.60 5.47
C ALA A 229 -15.12 0.20 5.74
N ARG A 230 -14.89 1.26 4.95
CA ARG A 230 -13.91 2.28 5.32
C ARG A 230 -14.42 3.04 6.54
N ALA A 231 -13.52 3.39 7.46
CA ALA A 231 -13.80 4.18 8.66
C ALA A 231 -12.95 5.45 8.65
N PRO A 232 -13.36 6.50 7.92
CA PRO A 232 -12.63 7.76 7.88
C PRO A 232 -12.41 8.34 9.28
N CYS A 233 -11.23 8.88 9.52
CA CYS A 233 -10.87 9.53 10.79
C CYS A 233 -9.88 10.68 10.54
N GLU A 234 -9.80 11.61 11.50
CA GLU A 234 -8.90 12.76 11.40
C GLU A 234 -7.44 12.31 11.36
N ARG A 235 -7.06 11.36 12.22
CA ARG A 235 -5.70 10.82 12.30
C ARG A 235 -5.73 9.36 12.73
N VAL A 236 -4.86 8.57 12.13
CA VAL A 236 -4.61 7.16 12.47
C VAL A 236 -3.13 6.97 12.75
N GLU A 237 -2.81 6.20 13.79
CA GLU A 237 -1.48 5.65 14.02
C GLU A 237 -1.43 4.24 13.46
N TRP A 238 -0.49 4.02 12.53
CA TRP A 238 -0.29 2.76 11.85
C TRP A 238 0.93 2.06 12.42
N VAL A 239 0.79 0.75 12.63
CA VAL A 239 1.87 -0.11 13.12
C VAL A 239 2.13 -1.24 12.12
N HIS A 240 3.39 -1.35 11.71
CA HIS A 240 3.94 -2.46 10.96
C HIS A 240 4.49 -3.49 11.93
N VAL A 241 4.20 -4.76 11.67
CA VAL A 241 4.73 -5.89 12.44
C VAL A 241 5.41 -6.84 11.47
N MET A 242 6.73 -6.96 11.56
CA MET A 242 7.52 -7.83 10.71
C MET A 242 8.10 -8.98 11.51
N MET A 243 8.03 -10.16 10.92
CA MET A 243 8.52 -11.42 11.47
C MET A 243 9.70 -11.93 10.62
N PRO A 244 10.56 -12.83 11.14
CA PRO A 244 11.68 -13.41 10.38
C PRO A 244 11.29 -14.05 9.05
N THR A 245 10.09 -14.64 9.03
CA THR A 245 9.41 -15.17 7.84
C THR A 245 8.04 -14.53 7.76
N HIS A 246 7.43 -14.48 6.57
CA HIS A 246 6.04 -14.03 6.48
C HIS A 246 5.14 -15.04 7.21
N GLU A 247 4.44 -14.59 8.24
CA GLU A 247 3.56 -15.38 9.07
C GLU A 247 2.11 -14.87 8.99
N VAL A 248 1.16 -15.77 9.24
CA VAL A 248 -0.21 -15.39 9.61
C VAL A 248 -0.30 -15.34 11.14
N ILE A 249 -0.64 -14.17 11.67
CA ILE A 249 -0.78 -13.87 13.10
C ILE A 249 -2.24 -13.63 13.48
N PHE A 250 -2.51 -13.49 14.78
CA PHE A 250 -3.85 -13.27 15.30
C PHE A 250 -4.00 -11.83 15.82
N ALA A 251 -4.85 -11.05 15.15
CA ALA A 251 -5.18 -9.67 15.48
C ALA A 251 -6.68 -9.56 15.79
N GLU A 252 -7.03 -9.12 17.00
CA GLU A 252 -8.39 -9.20 17.56
C GLU A 252 -9.00 -10.61 17.42
N SER A 253 -8.17 -11.67 17.51
CA SER A 253 -8.51 -13.08 17.24
C SER A 253 -8.74 -13.45 15.76
N ALA A 254 -8.79 -12.49 14.84
CA ALA A 254 -8.81 -12.78 13.41
C ALA A 254 -7.41 -13.09 12.87
N ARG A 255 -7.37 -13.98 11.87
CA ARG A 255 -6.13 -14.34 11.16
C ARG A 255 -5.79 -13.27 10.12
N ALA A 256 -4.66 -12.60 10.33
CA ALA A 256 -4.15 -11.53 9.47
C ALA A 256 -2.66 -11.73 9.21
N GLU A 257 -2.14 -11.13 8.14
CA GLU A 257 -0.73 -11.26 7.82
C GLU A 257 0.18 -10.41 8.72
N SER A 258 1.39 -10.89 8.94
CA SER A 258 2.52 -10.01 9.27
C SER A 258 2.98 -9.25 8.01
N MET A 259 3.82 -8.25 8.15
CA MET A 259 4.34 -7.50 7.01
C MET A 259 5.23 -8.39 6.15
N LEU A 260 4.80 -8.67 4.91
CA LEU A 260 5.66 -9.25 3.88
C LEU A 260 6.67 -8.21 3.41
N ALA A 261 7.91 -8.32 3.85
CA ALA A 261 8.99 -7.48 3.37
C ALA A 261 9.32 -7.86 1.91
N GLY A 262 9.29 -6.85 1.04
CA GLY A 262 9.41 -7.00 -0.40
C GLY A 262 9.80 -5.66 -1.01
N HIS A 263 10.35 -5.65 -2.23
CA HIS A 263 10.77 -4.41 -2.91
C HIS A 263 9.66 -3.35 -2.90
N LYS A 264 8.43 -3.77 -3.17
CA LYS A 264 7.24 -2.89 -3.11
C LYS A 264 7.02 -2.32 -1.71
N THR A 265 7.02 -3.16 -0.66
CA THR A 265 6.82 -2.73 0.73
C THR A 265 7.87 -1.69 1.16
N MET A 266 9.13 -1.86 0.75
CA MET A 266 10.22 -0.92 1.07
C MET A 266 10.12 0.41 0.32
N MET A 267 9.50 0.42 -0.87
CA MET A 267 9.29 1.64 -1.67
C MET A 267 8.08 2.44 -1.20
N VAL A 268 7.10 1.78 -0.59
CA VAL A 268 5.83 2.39 -0.17
C VAL A 268 5.74 2.60 1.34
N MET A 269 6.86 2.45 2.04
CA MET A 269 7.00 2.73 3.47
C MET A 269 7.46 4.17 3.67
N GLU A 270 7.06 4.79 4.77
CA GLU A 270 7.55 6.10 5.15
C GLU A 270 9.11 6.08 5.21
N PRO A 271 9.81 7.10 4.68
CA PRO A 271 11.28 7.08 4.54
C PRO A 271 12.06 6.79 5.82
N THR A 272 11.68 7.38 6.96
CA THR A 272 12.37 7.11 8.24
C THR A 272 12.15 5.67 8.71
N GLN A 273 10.95 5.12 8.51
CA GLN A 273 10.65 3.71 8.77
C GLN A 273 11.45 2.79 7.85
N ALA A 274 11.53 3.11 6.56
CA ALA A 274 12.30 2.33 5.59
C ALA A 274 13.80 2.36 5.90
N LYS A 275 14.33 3.47 6.42
CA LYS A 275 15.71 3.58 6.90
C LYS A 275 15.95 2.75 8.16
N ALA A 276 15.09 2.90 9.18
CA ALA A 276 15.16 2.15 10.43
C ALA A 276 15.08 0.64 10.18
N LEU A 277 14.18 0.20 9.30
CA LEU A 277 14.05 -1.19 8.90
C LEU A 277 15.34 -1.70 8.24
N ARG A 278 15.89 -0.99 7.24
CA ARG A 278 17.16 -1.38 6.59
C ARG A 278 18.31 -1.52 7.58
N GLN A 279 18.39 -0.65 8.59
CA GLN A 279 19.42 -0.71 9.62
C GLN A 279 19.23 -1.89 10.59
N SER A 280 17.98 -2.32 10.80
CA SER A 280 17.66 -3.45 11.68
C SER A 280 17.87 -4.83 11.04
N LEU A 281 17.96 -4.90 9.71
CA LEU A 281 18.06 -6.15 8.96
C LEU A 281 19.52 -6.55 8.74
N SER A 282 19.87 -7.77 9.18
CA SER A 282 21.20 -8.36 8.94
C SER A 282 21.33 -9.06 7.57
N HIS A 283 20.21 -9.30 6.88
CA HIS A 283 20.12 -9.98 5.60
C HIS A 283 19.07 -9.30 4.70
N ASP A 284 19.14 -9.57 3.40
CA ASP A 284 18.19 -9.04 2.42
C ASP A 284 16.75 -9.52 2.73
N PRO A 285 15.82 -8.61 3.07
CA PRO A 285 14.44 -8.96 3.39
C PRO A 285 13.61 -9.44 2.18
N PHE A 286 14.13 -9.32 0.96
CA PHE A 286 13.38 -9.56 -0.29
C PHE A 286 13.22 -11.04 -0.68
N THR A 287 13.73 -11.96 0.15
CA THR A 287 13.70 -13.40 -0.12
C THR A 287 12.47 -14.11 0.46
N GLY A 288 11.64 -13.42 1.25
CA GLY A 288 10.47 -13.98 1.91
C GLY A 288 9.35 -14.37 0.93
N LEU A 289 8.91 -15.62 0.98
CA LEU A 289 7.67 -16.07 0.34
C LEU A 289 6.47 -15.77 1.24
N PRO A 290 5.29 -15.49 0.68
CA PRO A 290 4.11 -15.32 1.50
C PRO A 290 3.68 -16.63 2.17
N ALA A 291 3.36 -16.59 3.46
CA ALA A 291 2.74 -17.68 4.24
C ALA A 291 1.60 -18.45 3.53
N ARG A 292 0.84 -17.76 2.68
CA ARG A 292 -0.28 -18.33 1.92
C ARG A 292 -0.38 -17.64 0.55
N PRO A 293 -1.04 -18.27 -0.45
CA PRO A 293 -1.29 -17.64 -1.74
C PRO A 293 -2.05 -16.32 -1.59
N ILE A 294 -1.57 -15.28 -2.28
CA ILE A 294 -2.23 -13.98 -2.31
C ILE A 294 -3.19 -13.94 -3.50
N VAL A 295 -4.46 -13.62 -3.27
CA VAL A 295 -5.44 -13.44 -4.35
C VAL A 295 -5.44 -11.97 -4.79
N PRO A 296 -5.21 -11.67 -6.08
CA PRO A 296 -5.28 -10.30 -6.59
C PRO A 296 -6.68 -9.70 -6.42
N THR A 297 -6.76 -8.42 -6.05
CA THR A 297 -8.03 -7.67 -5.84
C THR A 297 -9.05 -7.86 -6.97
N PRO A 298 -8.71 -7.73 -8.27
CA PRO A 298 -9.72 -7.90 -9.34
C PRO A 298 -10.33 -9.31 -9.39
N LYS A 299 -9.55 -10.32 -8.98
CA LYS A 299 -10.03 -11.71 -8.91
C LYS A 299 -10.99 -11.89 -7.73
N VAL A 300 -10.72 -11.24 -6.60
CA VAL A 300 -11.61 -11.24 -5.43
C VAL A 300 -12.95 -10.56 -5.75
N GLU A 301 -12.94 -9.39 -6.37
CA GLU A 301 -14.15 -8.67 -6.77
C GLU A 301 -15.00 -9.48 -7.73
N LYS A 302 -14.38 -10.15 -8.70
CA LYS A 302 -15.07 -11.06 -9.62
C LYS A 302 -15.75 -12.22 -8.88
N LEU A 303 -15.07 -12.82 -7.90
CA LEU A 303 -15.63 -13.89 -7.07
C LEU A 303 -16.81 -13.40 -6.23
N ILE A 304 -16.70 -12.21 -5.62
CA ILE A 304 -17.78 -11.57 -4.85
C ILE A 304 -18.99 -11.29 -5.75
N LEU A 305 -18.78 -10.71 -6.94
CA LEU A 305 -19.85 -10.39 -7.90
C LEU A 305 -20.57 -11.64 -8.40
N GLN A 306 -19.84 -12.74 -8.63
CA GLN A 306 -20.41 -14.02 -9.04
C GLN A 306 -21.30 -14.63 -7.94
N HIS A 307 -21.00 -14.36 -6.67
CA HIS A 307 -21.72 -14.92 -5.52
C HIS A 307 -22.95 -14.11 -5.08
N ARG A 308 -23.00 -12.80 -5.37
CA ARG A 308 -24.13 -11.90 -5.05
C ARG A 308 -25.48 -12.26 -5.70
N ARG A 309 -25.57 -13.35 -6.50
CA ARG A 309 -26.81 -13.85 -7.11
C ARG A 309 -27.68 -14.75 -6.21
N GLY A 310 -27.41 -14.82 -4.90
CA GLY A 310 -28.43 -15.25 -3.92
C GLY A 310 -27.87 -15.66 -2.55
N HIS A 311 -28.32 -15.00 -1.47
CA HIS A 311 -28.06 -15.22 -0.03
C HIS A 311 -27.02 -14.26 0.62
N THR A 312 -26.95 -14.22 1.96
CA THR A 312 -26.16 -13.32 2.87
C THR A 312 -24.92 -14.01 3.50
N PRO A 313 -23.98 -13.34 4.22
CA PRO A 313 -23.24 -12.08 3.99
C PRO A 313 -21.71 -12.28 3.74
N LEU A 314 -21.15 -13.44 4.10
CA LEU A 314 -19.78 -13.96 3.80
C LEU A 314 -19.83 -15.48 3.56
N GLU A 315 -20.82 -16.14 4.16
CA GLU A 315 -21.32 -17.45 3.73
C GLU A 315 -21.84 -17.38 2.29
N SER A 316 -22.42 -16.26 1.87
CA SER A 316 -22.82 -15.99 0.49
C SER A 316 -21.81 -15.22 -0.35
N ALA A 317 -20.58 -15.05 0.13
CA ALA A 317 -19.42 -14.93 -0.76
C ALA A 317 -18.68 -16.27 -0.87
N GLY A 318 -19.14 -17.26 -0.09
CA GLY A 318 -18.47 -18.50 0.20
C GLY A 318 -17.02 -18.30 0.63
N LEU A 319 -16.76 -17.48 1.66
CA LEU A 319 -15.40 -17.07 2.07
C LEU A 319 -14.95 -17.54 3.46
N MET A 320 -15.85 -18.04 4.33
CA MET A 320 -15.53 -18.71 5.61
C MET A 320 -16.72 -19.56 6.13
N ARG A 321 -16.45 -20.60 6.93
CA ARG A 321 -17.36 -21.17 7.95
C ARG A 321 -16.63 -21.21 9.30
N ARG A 322 -17.41 -21.16 10.40
CA ARG A 322 -16.95 -21.29 11.78
C ARG A 322 -16.13 -22.56 12.01
#